data_AF-A0A671ET17-F1
#
_entry.id   AF-A0A671ET17-F1
#
_cell.length_a   1.000
_cell.length_b   1.000
_cell.length_c   1.000
_cell.angle_alpha   90.00
_cell.angle_beta   90.00
_cell.angle_gamma   90.00
#
_symmetry.space_group_name_H-M   'P 1'
#
loop_
_entity.id
_entity.type
_entity.pdbx_description
1 polymer ?
#
loop_
_entity_poly.entity_id
_entity_poly.type
_entity_poly.pdbx_seq_one_letter_code
_entity_poly.pdbx_strand_id
1 'polypeptide(L)'
;MEARFTRGKSALLERALARPRTEGAVWKALFGKEADKLEQANDDARTFYIIEREPLINTYISVPKENSTLNCASFTAGIVEAVLTHSGFPAKVTAHWHKGTTLMIKFEEAVIARDRALEGR
;
A
#
# COMPACT_ATOMS: atom_id res chain seq x y z
N MET A 1 6.94 -19.30 -11.76
CA MET A 1 6.20 -18.44 -12.72
C MET A 1 6.00 -17.12 -12.00
N GLU A 2 6.87 -16.14 -12.25
CA GLU A 2 6.84 -14.86 -11.55
C GLU A 2 5.48 -14.20 -11.77
N ALA A 3 4.75 -13.94 -10.69
CA ALA A 3 3.57 -13.09 -10.71
C ALA A 3 4.04 -11.67 -11.05
N ARG A 4 4.16 -11.39 -12.35
CA ARG A 4 4.43 -10.05 -12.85
C ARG A 4 3.32 -9.14 -12.33
N PHE A 5 3.72 -8.13 -11.58
CA PHE A 5 2.99 -6.89 -11.31
C PHE A 5 2.07 -6.57 -12.49
N THR A 6 0.76 -6.76 -12.33
CA THR A 6 -0.18 -6.25 -13.32
C THR A 6 -0.20 -4.74 -13.12
N ARG A 7 0.49 -4.06 -14.03
CA ARG A 7 0.77 -2.63 -14.11
C ARG A 7 -0.53 -1.81 -14.19
N GLY A 8 -1.37 -1.84 -13.17
CA GLY A 8 -2.41 -0.86 -12.88
C GLY A 8 -1.77 0.29 -12.13
N LYS A 9 -0.97 1.10 -12.84
CA LYS A 9 -0.12 2.12 -12.21
C LYS A 9 -0.95 3.28 -11.73
N SER A 10 -1.29 3.30 -10.44
CA SER A 10 -1.57 4.57 -9.78
C SER A 10 -0.30 5.38 -9.75
N ALA A 11 -0.20 6.39 -10.62
CA ALA A 11 0.96 7.27 -10.70
C ALA A 11 1.22 7.99 -9.36
N LEU A 12 0.16 8.30 -8.61
CA LEU A 12 0.27 8.87 -7.27
C LEU A 12 0.95 7.93 -6.28
N LEU A 13 0.53 6.65 -6.24
CA LEU A 13 1.19 5.67 -5.36
C LEU A 13 2.63 5.40 -5.78
N GLU A 14 2.90 5.32 -7.08
CA GLU A 14 4.27 5.19 -7.56
C GLU A 14 5.11 6.40 -7.15
N ARG A 15 4.62 7.63 -7.31
CA ARG A 15 5.32 8.86 -6.91
C ARG A 15 5.55 8.93 -5.39
N ALA A 16 4.54 8.55 -4.60
CA ALA A 16 4.60 8.60 -3.15
C ALA A 16 5.52 7.52 -2.54
N LEU A 17 5.51 6.30 -3.10
CA LEU A 17 6.29 5.17 -2.60
C LEU A 17 7.68 5.04 -3.25
N ALA A 18 7.94 5.73 -4.38
CA ALA A 18 9.26 5.74 -5.04
C ALA A 18 10.18 6.90 -4.62
N ARG A 19 9.72 7.83 -3.79
CA ARG A 19 10.58 8.84 -3.15
C ARG A 19 10.82 8.44 -1.69
N PRO A 20 11.98 7.84 -1.40
CA PRO A 20 13.11 8.63 -0.93
C PRO A 20 14.42 8.26 -1.66
N ARG A 21 15.38 9.20 -1.69
CA ARG A 21 16.76 8.92 -2.16
C ARG A 21 17.30 7.73 -1.36
N THR A 22 17.75 6.69 -2.07
CA THR A 22 18.08 5.29 -1.71
C THR A 22 16.96 4.30 -2.04
N GLU A 23 17.22 3.47 -3.04
CA GLU A 23 16.30 2.75 -3.93
C GLU A 23 15.54 1.56 -3.32
N GLY A 24 14.40 1.23 -3.93
CA GLY A 24 13.71 -0.06 -3.85
C GLY A 24 12.39 0.02 -3.09
N ALA A 25 11.27 -0.18 -3.78
CA ALA A 25 9.90 -0.08 -3.27
C ALA A 25 9.76 -0.62 -1.83
N VAL A 26 9.09 0.14 -0.94
CA VAL A 26 8.84 -0.21 0.49
C VAL A 26 8.49 -1.69 0.65
N TRP A 27 7.70 -2.22 -0.28
CA TRP A 27 7.29 -3.62 -0.30
C TRP A 27 8.44 -4.62 -0.50
N LYS A 28 9.33 -4.34 -1.46
CA LYS A 28 10.52 -5.15 -1.71
C LYS A 28 11.48 -5.09 -0.53
N ALA A 29 11.60 -3.93 0.13
CA ALA A 29 12.42 -3.77 1.33
C ALA A 29 11.87 -4.55 2.54
N LEU A 30 10.54 -4.58 2.72
CA LEU A 30 9.90 -5.28 3.85
C LEU A 30 9.73 -6.80 3.60
N PHE A 31 9.46 -7.21 2.36
CA PHE A 31 8.97 -8.56 2.06
C PHE A 31 9.77 -9.28 0.98
N GLY A 32 10.80 -8.67 0.40
CA GLY A 32 11.61 -9.27 -0.66
C GLY A 32 10.88 -9.48 -1.99
N LYS A 33 9.63 -9.00 -2.12
CA LYS A 33 8.81 -9.10 -3.32
C LYS A 33 8.00 -7.83 -3.59
N GLU A 34 7.50 -7.71 -4.81
CA GLU A 34 6.52 -6.68 -5.17
C GLU A 34 5.13 -6.99 -4.58
N ALA A 35 4.31 -5.95 -4.46
CA ALA A 35 2.92 -6.13 -4.04
C ALA A 35 2.13 -6.89 -5.11
N ASP A 36 1.21 -7.79 -4.71
CA ASP A 36 0.45 -8.58 -5.69
C ASP A 36 -0.45 -7.70 -6.57
N LYS A 37 -1.06 -6.66 -5.97
CA LYS A 37 -1.88 -5.69 -6.71
C LYS A 37 -1.88 -4.31 -6.08
N LEU A 38 -1.96 -3.30 -6.95
CA LEU A 38 -2.29 -1.92 -6.61
C LEU A 38 -3.57 -1.53 -7.37
N GLU A 39 -4.56 -1.00 -6.68
CA GLU A 39 -5.83 -0.52 -7.27
C GLU A 39 -6.14 0.90 -6.77
N GLN A 40 -6.83 1.69 -7.59
CA GLN A 40 -7.55 2.89 -7.14
C GLN A 40 -9.02 2.53 -6.97
N ALA A 41 -9.70 3.12 -5.98
CA ALA A 41 -11.15 3.00 -5.87
C ALA A 41 -11.83 3.65 -7.09
N ASN A 42 -12.89 3.00 -7.60
CA ASN A 42 -13.59 3.48 -8.79
C ASN A 42 -14.41 4.75 -8.51
N ASP A 43 -14.84 4.94 -7.27
CA ASP A 43 -15.78 5.96 -6.81
C ASP A 43 -15.13 7.03 -5.91
N ASP A 44 -13.88 6.83 -5.49
CA ASP A 44 -13.14 7.80 -4.67
C ASP A 44 -11.70 7.93 -5.16
N ALA A 45 -11.40 9.05 -5.82
CA ALA A 45 -10.07 9.33 -6.35
C ALA A 45 -8.98 9.40 -5.26
N ARG A 46 -9.35 9.57 -3.98
CA ARG A 46 -8.42 9.61 -2.83
C ARG A 46 -8.07 8.23 -2.28
N THR A 47 -8.83 7.21 -2.65
CA THR A 47 -8.74 5.89 -2.03
C THR A 47 -8.01 4.93 -2.96
N PHE A 48 -7.02 4.25 -2.42
CA PHE A 48 -6.20 3.27 -3.11
C PHE A 48 -6.05 2.01 -2.26
N TYR A 49 -5.72 0.90 -2.90
CA TYR A 49 -5.60 -0.41 -2.27
C TYR A 49 -4.26 -1.06 -2.64
N ILE A 50 -3.54 -1.56 -1.64
CA ILE A 50 -2.48 -2.55 -1.81
C ILE A 50 -3.07 -3.90 -1.42
N ILE A 51 -3.06 -4.88 -2.33
CA ILE A 51 -3.67 -6.19 -2.10
C ILE A 51 -2.59 -7.25 -2.13
N GLU A 52 -2.62 -8.12 -1.13
CA GLU A 52 -1.78 -9.30 -0.98
C GLU A 52 -2.66 -10.53 -0.85
N ARG A 53 -2.47 -11.52 -1.72
CA ARG A 53 -3.24 -12.77 -1.68
C ARG A 53 -2.89 -13.58 -0.44
N GLU A 54 -1.62 -13.55 -0.05
CA GLU A 54 -1.10 -14.25 1.12
C GLU A 54 -0.72 -13.25 2.23
N PRO A 55 -1.04 -13.54 3.50
CA PRO A 55 -0.74 -12.64 4.62
C PRO A 55 0.77 -12.58 4.89
N LEU A 56 1.46 -11.56 4.37
CA LEU A 56 2.93 -11.45 4.38
C LEU A 56 3.59 -11.43 5.76
N ILE A 57 2.90 -10.86 6.74
CA ILE A 57 3.40 -10.78 8.11
C ILE A 57 3.35 -12.16 8.80
N ASN A 58 2.42 -13.04 8.39
CA ASN A 58 2.26 -14.39 8.96
C ASN A 58 3.43 -15.32 8.58
N THR A 59 4.27 -14.92 7.64
CA THR A 59 5.55 -15.59 7.36
C THR A 59 6.53 -15.48 8.53
N TYR A 60 6.41 -14.44 9.37
CA TYR A 60 7.35 -14.14 10.46
C TYR A 60 6.75 -14.30 11.86
N ILE A 61 5.48 -14.66 11.97
CA ILE A 61 4.79 -14.88 13.25
C ILE A 61 4.00 -16.20 13.20
N SER A 62 4.08 -16.98 14.27
CA SER A 62 3.22 -18.16 14.42
C SER A 62 1.84 -17.70 14.90
N VAL A 63 0.85 -17.71 14.01
CA VAL A 63 -0.56 -17.49 14.37
C VAL A 63 -1.21 -18.85 14.63
N PRO A 64 -1.71 -19.14 15.85
CA PRO A 64 -2.50 -20.33 16.11
C PRO A 64 -3.70 -20.41 15.14
N LYS A 65 -4.06 -21.60 14.65
CA LYS A 65 -5.07 -21.77 13.59
C LYS A 65 -6.42 -21.17 13.97
N GLU A 66 -6.76 -21.26 15.25
CA GLU A 66 -7.93 -20.68 15.91
C GLU A 66 -7.99 -19.14 15.82
N ASN A 67 -6.84 -18.48 15.64
CA ASN A 67 -6.71 -17.02 15.57
C ASN A 67 -6.32 -16.52 14.17
N SER A 68 -6.55 -17.32 13.13
CA SER A 68 -6.24 -16.99 11.72
C SER A 68 -6.89 -15.70 11.20
N THR A 69 -7.87 -15.15 11.92
CA THR A 69 -8.50 -13.85 11.63
C THR A 69 -7.68 -12.65 12.11
N LEU A 70 -6.67 -12.84 12.98
CA LEU A 70 -5.77 -11.77 13.44
C LEU A 70 -5.00 -11.19 12.25
N ASN A 71 -5.33 -9.95 11.92
CA ASN A 71 -4.70 -9.23 10.83
C ASN A 71 -3.50 -8.42 11.34
N CYS A 72 -2.33 -9.07 11.39
CA CYS A 72 -1.08 -8.40 11.72
C CYS A 72 -0.62 -7.43 10.61
N ALA A 73 -1.32 -7.33 9.48
CA ALA A 73 -1.05 -6.31 8.48
C ALA A 73 -1.40 -4.89 8.97
N SER A 74 -2.06 -4.76 10.12
CA SER A 74 -2.19 -3.47 10.82
C SER A 74 -0.81 -2.87 11.17
N PHE A 75 0.19 -3.71 11.46
CA PHE A 75 1.58 -3.25 11.64
C PHE A 75 2.15 -2.68 10.33
N THR A 76 2.00 -3.42 9.23
CA THR A 76 2.39 -2.95 7.89
C THR A 76 1.66 -1.67 7.50
N ALA A 77 0.37 -1.56 7.83
CA ALA A 77 -0.42 -0.35 7.59
C ALA A 77 0.20 0.88 8.28
N GLY A 78 0.64 0.73 9.53
CA GLY A 78 1.35 1.80 10.26
C GLY A 78 2.68 2.20 9.61
N ILE A 79 3.47 1.24 9.13
CA ILE A 79 4.71 1.53 8.39
C ILE A 79 4.40 2.32 7.11
N VAL A 80 3.41 1.87 6.32
CA VAL A 80 3.01 2.55 5.08
C VAL A 80 2.47 3.94 5.37
N GLU A 81 1.63 4.11 6.41
CA GLU A 81 1.11 5.41 6.85
C GLU A 81 2.23 6.38 7.20
N ALA A 82 3.22 5.92 7.96
CA ALA A 82 4.38 6.72 8.34
C ALA A 82 5.21 7.12 7.12
N VAL A 83 5.53 6.17 6.23
CA VAL A 83 6.28 6.47 5.00
C VAL A 83 5.56 7.51 4.14
N LEU A 84 4.26 7.32 3.89
CA LEU A 84 3.47 8.27 3.10
C LEU A 84 3.44 9.65 3.74
N THR A 85 3.17 9.72 5.04
CA THR A 85 3.07 10.98 5.79
C THR A 85 4.39 11.74 5.81
N HIS A 86 5.49 11.07 6.15
CA HIS A 86 6.82 11.69 6.22
C HIS A 86 7.43 11.98 4.84
N SER A 87 6.96 11.33 3.78
CA SER A 87 7.28 11.69 2.39
C SER A 87 6.43 12.84 1.84
N GLY A 88 5.55 13.43 2.66
CA GLY A 88 4.72 14.58 2.30
C GLY A 88 3.42 14.23 1.58
N PHE A 89 2.98 12.98 1.66
CA PHE A 89 1.70 12.47 1.14
C PHE A 89 0.83 11.97 2.30
N PRO A 90 0.38 12.85 3.22
CA PRO A 90 -0.43 12.43 4.37
C PRO A 90 -1.66 11.63 3.94
N ALA A 91 -1.87 10.52 4.63
CA ALA A 91 -2.93 9.56 4.34
C ALA A 91 -3.32 8.81 5.62
N LYS A 92 -4.54 8.26 5.63
CA LYS A 92 -4.93 7.23 6.59
C LYS A 92 -4.79 5.86 5.94
N VAL A 93 -4.10 4.93 6.61
CA VAL A 93 -3.95 3.55 6.15
C VAL A 93 -4.63 2.60 7.12
N THR A 94 -5.41 1.67 6.59
CA THR A 94 -6.14 0.66 7.37
C THR A 94 -6.01 -0.71 6.71
N ALA A 95 -5.98 -1.77 7.52
CA ALA A 95 -5.87 -3.14 7.03
C ALA A 95 -7.24 -3.84 7.06
N HIS A 96 -7.56 -4.57 5.99
CA HIS A 96 -8.85 -5.25 5.78
C HIS A 96 -8.65 -6.66 5.23
N TRP A 97 -9.59 -7.55 5.53
CA TRP A 97 -9.70 -8.85 4.86
C TRP A 97 -10.56 -8.72 3.61
N HIS A 98 -9.93 -8.43 2.48
CA HIS A 98 -10.59 -8.28 1.18
C HIS A 98 -9.65 -8.79 0.09
N LYS A 99 -10.08 -9.77 -0.71
CA LYS A 99 -9.24 -10.44 -1.74
C LYS A 99 -7.87 -10.91 -1.21
N GLY A 100 -7.83 -11.35 0.06
CA GLY A 100 -6.61 -11.56 0.84
C GLY A 100 -6.45 -10.47 1.90
N THR A 101 -5.22 -10.05 2.16
CA THR A 101 -4.90 -8.89 3.00
C THR A 101 -4.86 -7.63 2.14
N THR A 102 -5.73 -6.67 2.44
CA THR A 102 -5.76 -5.37 1.73
C THR A 102 -5.39 -4.24 2.67
N LEU A 103 -4.44 -3.39 2.26
CA LEU A 103 -4.23 -2.08 2.87
C LEU A 103 -5.00 -1.03 2.07
N MET A 104 -6.01 -0.43 2.70
CA MET A 104 -6.70 0.73 2.16
C MET A 104 -5.94 1.99 2.56
N ILE A 105 -5.52 2.76 1.58
CA ILE A 105 -4.83 4.04 1.72
C ILE A 105 -5.80 5.14 1.27
N LYS A 106 -6.15 6.05 2.18
CA LYS A 106 -6.98 7.21 1.88
C LYS A 106 -6.18 8.48 2.07
N PHE A 107 -5.79 9.10 0.96
CA PHE A 107 -5.05 10.36 0.98
C PHE A 107 -5.91 11.52 1.47
N GLU A 108 -5.26 12.51 2.08
CA GLU A 108 -5.90 13.80 2.33
C GLU A 108 -6.21 14.52 1.02
N GLU A 109 -7.27 15.35 1.02
CA GLU A 109 -7.71 16.11 -0.16
C GLU A 109 -6.58 16.96 -0.76
N ALA A 110 -5.77 17.58 0.10
CA ALA A 110 -4.65 18.43 -0.31
C ALA A 110 -3.61 17.66 -1.15
N VAL A 111 -3.44 16.36 -0.91
CA VAL A 111 -2.52 15.52 -1.69
C VAL A 111 -3.04 15.33 -3.11
N ILE A 112 -4.32 15.01 -3.27
CA ILE A 112 -4.94 14.84 -4.59
C ILE A 112 -4.99 16.16 -5.35
N ALA A 113 -5.34 17.26 -4.67
CA ALA A 113 -5.34 18.59 -5.28
C ALA A 113 -3.95 18.98 -5.81
N ARG A 114 -2.89 18.74 -5.02
CA ARG A 114 -1.51 18.98 -5.42
C ARG A 114 -1.09 18.09 -6.59
N ASP A 115 -1.44 16.80 -6.56
CA ASP A 115 -1.09 15.86 -7.61
C ASP A 115 -1.73 16.25 -8.96
N ARG A 116 -3.03 16.60 -8.97
CA ARG A 116 -3.72 17.11 -10.15
C ARG A 116 -3.09 18.38 -10.72
N ALA A 117 -2.68 19.31 -9.85
CA ALA A 117 -2.02 20.54 -10.28
C ALA A 117 -0.64 20.27 -10.92
N LEU A 118 0.03 19.17 -10.57
CA LEU A 118 1.30 18.75 -11.15
C LEU A 118 1.12 17.98 -12.47
N GLU A 119 -0.01 17.30 -12.68
CA GLU A 119 -0.31 16.59 -13.93
C GLU A 119 -0.62 17.52 -15.10
N GLY A 120 -1.00 18.78 -14.83
CA GLY A 120 -1.22 19.80 -15.86
C GLY A 120 0.04 20.47 -16.41
N ARG A 121 1.24 19.93 -16.13
CA ARG A 121 2.54 20.39 -16.63
C ARG A 121 3.23 19.27 -17.40
#